data_AF-A0A7Z9PRG7-F1
#
_entry.id   AF-A0A7Z9PRG7-F1
#
_cell.length_a   1.000
_cell.length_b   1.000
_cell.length_c   1.000
_cell.angle_alpha   90.00
_cell.angle_beta   90.00
_cell.angle_gamma   90.00
#
_symmetry.space_group_name_H-M   'P 1'
#
loop_
_entity.id
_entity.type
_entity.pdbx_description
1 polymer ?
#
loop_
_entity_poly.entity_id
_entity_poly.type
_entity_poly.pdbx_seq_one_letter_code
_entity_poly.pdbx_strand_id
1 'polypeptide(L)'
;MEKNSSMRKIPIDLEELVDQANWTDEMELGPLRVFDLETGKIVWVERELANALDSEEDLSVYGDPEEIELARRVMTEDRFVSLPERLPDENFQIMKNFVRHHTSGDISKTLEDALKKRRPFRSFKDALYDFPEVQNHYFKFEAECHRQWIVDWLHSLQIEPIDTGHESPG
;
A
#
# COMPACT_ATOMS: atom_id res chain seq x y z
N MET A 1 -4.10 -14.62 -33.17
CA MET A 1 -3.72 -15.64 -32.15
C MET A 1 -3.59 -14.91 -30.84
N GLU A 2 -4.64 -14.93 -30.04
CA GLU A 2 -4.65 -14.37 -28.70
C GLU A 2 -3.75 -15.26 -27.82
N LYS A 3 -2.67 -14.70 -27.28
CA LYS A 3 -1.98 -15.35 -26.17
C LYS A 3 -2.89 -15.18 -24.97
N ASN A 4 -3.59 -16.24 -24.58
CA ASN A 4 -4.06 -16.41 -23.21
C ASN A 4 -2.82 -16.44 -22.31
N SER A 5 -2.34 -15.26 -21.91
CA SER A 5 -1.32 -15.16 -20.88
C SER A 5 -2.03 -15.36 -19.55
N SER A 6 -1.99 -16.57 -19.01
CA SER A 6 -2.43 -16.81 -17.64
C SER A 6 -1.57 -15.97 -16.70
N MET A 7 -2.20 -15.22 -15.78
CA MET A 7 -1.49 -14.46 -14.76
C MET A 7 -0.58 -15.38 -13.93
N ARG A 8 0.59 -14.87 -13.54
CA ARG A 8 1.53 -15.59 -12.68
C ARG A 8 0.97 -15.64 -11.27
N LYS A 9 0.95 -16.82 -10.66
CA LYS A 9 0.51 -16.99 -9.27
C LYS A 9 1.71 -16.99 -8.34
N ILE A 10 1.74 -16.07 -7.38
CA ILE A 10 2.82 -15.97 -6.39
C ILE A 10 2.23 -15.80 -4.97
N PRO A 11 2.86 -16.39 -3.94
CA PRO A 11 2.49 -16.15 -2.55
C PRO A 11 2.82 -14.72 -2.15
N ILE A 12 1.85 -14.01 -1.57
CA ILE A 12 2.00 -12.61 -1.15
C ILE A 12 1.29 -12.43 0.19
N ASP A 13 1.97 -11.80 1.14
CA ASP A 13 1.30 -11.23 2.31
C ASP A 13 0.61 -9.94 1.90
N LEU A 14 -0.70 -10.02 1.62
CA LEU A 14 -1.46 -8.86 1.17
C LEU A 14 -1.65 -7.83 2.29
N GLU A 15 -1.66 -8.24 3.55
CA GLU A 15 -1.79 -7.32 4.69
C GLU A 15 -0.52 -6.49 4.82
N GLU A 16 0.66 -7.13 4.81
CA GLU A 16 1.95 -6.42 4.81
C GLU A 16 2.07 -5.47 3.61
N LEU A 17 1.66 -5.92 2.42
CA LEU A 17 1.74 -5.11 1.21
C LEU A 17 0.81 -3.89 1.24
N VAL A 18 -0.41 -4.06 1.75
CA VAL A 18 -1.35 -2.96 1.97
C VAL A 18 -0.77 -1.96 2.97
N ASP A 19 -0.23 -2.43 4.09
CA ASP A 19 0.32 -1.57 5.13
C ASP A 19 1.51 -0.75 4.62
N GLN A 20 2.43 -1.39 3.91
CA GLN A 20 3.60 -0.72 3.37
C GLN A 20 3.26 0.29 2.27
N ALA A 21 2.29 -0.04 1.40
CA ALA A 21 1.84 0.87 0.34
C ALA A 21 1.02 2.05 0.88
N ASN A 22 0.29 1.87 1.99
CA ASN A 22 -0.41 2.97 2.65
C ASN A 22 0.52 3.88 3.47
N TRP A 23 1.72 3.41 3.84
CA TRP A 23 2.69 4.22 4.54
C TRP A 23 3.39 5.21 3.61
N THR A 24 3.15 6.50 3.87
CA THR A 24 3.77 7.61 3.16
C THR A 24 5.06 8.05 3.84
N ASP A 25 6.20 7.84 3.18
CA ASP A 25 7.49 8.46 3.54
C ASP A 25 7.57 9.88 2.95
N GLU A 26 6.73 10.80 3.43
CA GLU A 26 6.65 12.15 2.84
C GLU A 26 7.98 12.93 2.89
N MET A 27 8.87 12.56 3.82
CA MET A 27 10.18 13.19 3.99
C MET A 27 11.29 12.43 3.27
N GLU A 28 10.99 11.29 2.65
CA GLU A 28 11.95 10.39 2.00
C GLU A 28 13.15 10.06 2.89
N LEU A 29 12.90 9.86 4.19
CA LEU A 29 13.95 9.58 5.18
C LEU A 29 14.14 8.09 5.44
N GLY A 30 13.15 7.29 5.08
CA GLY A 30 13.20 5.84 5.23
C GLY A 30 13.97 5.16 4.10
N PRO A 31 14.24 3.85 4.27
CA PRO A 31 14.80 3.01 3.22
C PRO A 31 13.90 2.98 1.99
N LEU A 32 14.49 2.69 0.83
CA LEU A 32 13.74 2.36 -0.37
C LEU A 32 13.00 1.03 -0.14
N ARG A 33 11.75 0.98 -0.56
CA ARG A 33 10.88 -0.21 -0.46
C ARG A 33 10.42 -0.58 -1.84
N VAL A 34 10.77 -1.78 -2.27
CA VAL A 34 10.40 -2.33 -3.57
C VAL A 34 9.75 -3.68 -3.40
N PHE A 35 8.83 -4.01 -4.30
CA PHE A 35 8.20 -5.31 -4.37
C PHE A 35 8.94 -6.19 -5.37
N ASP A 36 9.32 -7.39 -4.94
CA ASP A 36 9.97 -8.39 -5.77
C ASP A 36 8.91 -9.26 -6.46
N LEU A 37 8.80 -9.12 -7.79
CA LEU A 37 7.84 -9.84 -8.63
C LEU A 37 8.10 -11.35 -8.74
N GLU A 38 9.25 -11.84 -8.27
CA GLU A 38 9.54 -13.28 -8.23
C GLU A 38 9.15 -13.91 -6.90
N THR A 39 9.44 -13.23 -5.79
CA THR A 39 9.26 -13.79 -4.45
C THR A 39 7.96 -13.37 -3.78
N GLY A 40 7.32 -12.30 -4.26
CA GLY A 40 6.11 -11.74 -3.66
C GLY A 40 6.37 -10.98 -2.35
N LYS A 41 7.63 -10.59 -2.10
CA LYS A 41 8.08 -9.95 -0.87
C LYS A 41 8.43 -8.48 -1.08
N ILE A 42 8.38 -7.72 0.01
CA ILE A 42 8.92 -6.37 0.07
C ILE A 42 10.39 -6.44 0.45
N VAL A 43 11.23 -5.81 -0.36
CA VAL A 43 12.66 -5.68 -0.16
C VAL A 43 12.97 -4.24 0.25
N TRP A 44 13.86 -4.13 1.21
CA TRP A 44 14.26 -2.88 1.84
C TRP A 44 15.71 -2.61 1.49
N VAL A 45 16.02 -1.42 1.00
CA VAL A 45 17.38 -0.98 0.70
C VAL A 45 17.63 0.33 1.41
N GLU A 46 18.66 0.37 2.25
CA GLU A 46 19.05 1.59 2.94
C GLU A 46 19.36 2.70 1.95
N ARG A 47 18.81 3.89 2.20
CA ARG A 47 18.87 5.00 1.25
C ARG A 47 20.29 5.50 1.04
N GLU A 48 21.08 5.54 2.10
CA GLU A 48 22.49 5.92 2.02
C GLU A 48 23.26 4.94 1.14
N LEU A 49 23.01 3.64 1.28
CA LEU A 49 23.60 2.61 0.42
C LEU A 49 23.14 2.74 -1.04
N ALA A 50 21.86 2.99 -1.29
CA ALA A 50 21.34 3.21 -2.63
C ALA A 50 21.98 4.45 -3.30
N ASN A 51 22.11 5.56 -2.57
CA ASN A 51 22.76 6.77 -3.07
C ASN A 51 24.26 6.57 -3.32
N ALA A 52 24.93 5.80 -2.45
CA ALA A 52 26.34 5.46 -2.60
C ALA A 52 26.60 4.53 -3.79
N LEU A 53 25.62 3.78 -4.30
CA LEU A 53 25.79 2.99 -5.53
C LEU A 53 25.97 3.87 -6.77
N ASP A 54 25.39 5.07 -6.77
CA ASP A 54 25.49 6.04 -7.88
C ASP A 54 26.69 6.98 -7.75
N SER A 55 27.43 6.90 -6.64
CA SER A 55 28.62 7.70 -6.34
C SER A 55 29.82 6.76 -6.23
N GLU A 56 31.02 7.13 -6.70
CA GLU A 56 32.21 6.23 -6.66
C GLU A 56 32.77 6.00 -5.22
N GLU A 57 31.90 5.88 -4.23
CA GLU A 57 32.18 5.77 -2.80
C GLU A 57 32.49 4.33 -2.39
N ASP A 58 33.15 4.16 -1.24
CA ASP A 58 33.38 2.85 -0.65
C ASP A 58 32.09 2.32 -0.01
N LEU A 59 31.40 1.43 -0.75
CA LEU A 59 30.13 0.84 -0.34
C LEU A 59 30.18 0.07 0.98
N SER A 60 31.36 -0.42 1.40
CA SER A 60 31.51 -1.17 2.65
C SER A 60 31.26 -0.33 3.90
N VAL A 61 31.18 1.00 3.76
CA VAL A 61 30.77 1.93 4.81
C VAL A 61 29.25 1.90 5.04
N TYR A 62 28.47 1.53 4.02
CA TYR A 62 27.02 1.66 4.01
C TYR A 62 26.26 0.33 4.15
N GLY A 63 26.94 -0.79 3.93
CA GLY A 63 26.34 -2.11 4.08
C GLY A 63 27.35 -3.25 3.99
N ASP A 64 26.93 -4.43 4.40
CA ASP A 64 27.71 -5.65 4.22
C ASP A 64 27.65 -6.16 2.76
N PRO A 65 28.47 -7.16 2.37
CA PRO A 65 28.46 -7.67 1.00
C PRO A 65 27.12 -8.21 0.50
N GLU A 66 26.26 -8.74 1.37
CA GLU A 66 24.93 -9.25 1.00
C GLU A 66 23.95 -8.09 0.76
N GLU A 67 23.97 -7.07 1.62
CA GLU A 67 23.18 -5.85 1.47
C GLU A 67 23.56 -5.07 0.21
N ILE A 68 24.86 -4.96 -0.08
CA ILE A 68 25.37 -4.30 -1.29
C ILE A 68 24.89 -5.02 -2.55
N GLU A 69 24.97 -6.36 -2.56
CA GLU A 69 24.52 -7.14 -3.71
C GLU A 69 22.99 -7.04 -3.90
N LEU A 70 22.22 -7.08 -2.81
CA LEU A 70 20.78 -6.86 -2.85
C LEU A 70 20.44 -5.48 -3.42
N ALA A 71 21.11 -4.43 -2.93
CA ALA A 71 20.93 -3.06 -3.42
C ALA A 71 21.24 -2.96 -4.92
N ARG A 72 22.33 -3.57 -5.40
CA ARG A 72 22.66 -3.61 -6.83
C ARG A 72 21.58 -4.29 -7.66
N ARG A 73 21.06 -5.42 -7.20
CA ARG A 73 19.98 -6.15 -7.88
C ARG A 73 18.70 -5.32 -7.93
N VAL A 74 18.34 -4.66 -6.83
CA VAL A 74 17.19 -3.74 -6.78
C VAL A 74 17.33 -2.59 -7.78
N MET A 75 18.53 -2.04 -7.94
CA MET A 75 18.78 -0.90 -8.84
C MET A 75 18.91 -1.29 -10.32
N THR A 76 19.12 -2.57 -10.64
CA THR A 76 19.46 -3.02 -12.02
C THR A 76 18.50 -4.05 -12.62
N GLU A 77 17.76 -4.80 -11.80
CA GLU A 77 16.84 -5.83 -12.29
C GLU A 77 15.38 -5.31 -12.35
N ASP A 78 14.73 -5.44 -13.51
CA ASP A 78 13.34 -5.03 -13.74
C ASP A 78 12.30 -5.79 -12.88
N ARG A 79 12.71 -6.84 -12.15
CA ARG A 79 11.79 -7.60 -11.28
C ARG A 79 11.43 -6.87 -9.99
N PHE A 80 12.17 -5.83 -9.62
CA PHE A 80 11.87 -5.03 -8.45
C PHE A 80 11.11 -3.78 -8.87
N VAL A 81 9.91 -3.60 -8.32
CA VAL A 81 9.03 -2.48 -8.67
C VAL A 81 8.73 -1.64 -7.44
N SER A 82 8.58 -0.33 -7.60
CA SER A 82 8.11 0.53 -6.52
C SER A 82 6.73 0.11 -6.06
N LEU A 83 6.46 0.26 -4.76
CA LEU A 83 5.13 0.08 -4.20
C LEU A 83 4.16 1.09 -4.85
N PRO A 84 2.88 0.73 -5.04
CA PRO A 84 1.92 1.67 -5.59
C PRO A 84 1.68 2.80 -4.59
N GLU A 85 1.54 4.02 -5.10
CA GLU A 85 1.16 5.18 -4.30
C GLU A 85 -0.33 5.48 -4.49
N ARG A 86 -0.99 5.92 -3.42
CA ARG A 86 -2.39 6.35 -3.45
C ARG A 86 -2.49 7.82 -3.15
N LEU A 87 -3.09 8.57 -4.06
CA LEU A 87 -3.23 10.01 -3.92
C LEU A 87 -4.25 10.33 -2.82
N PRO A 88 -4.08 11.44 -2.06
CA PRO A 88 -5.05 11.84 -1.04
C PRO A 88 -6.49 11.95 -1.56
N ASP A 89 -6.68 12.36 -2.81
CA ASP A 89 -8.00 12.46 -3.44
C ASP A 89 -8.71 11.10 -3.57
N GLU A 90 -7.97 10.02 -3.77
CA GLU A 90 -8.49 8.66 -3.85
C GLU A 90 -8.94 8.17 -2.46
N ASN A 91 -8.16 8.49 -1.42
CA ASN A 91 -8.53 8.22 -0.02
C ASN A 91 -9.82 8.99 0.33
N PHE A 92 -9.92 10.24 -0.13
CA PHE A 92 -11.12 11.04 0.07
C PHE A 92 -12.35 10.47 -0.66
N GLN A 93 -12.18 9.88 -1.86
CA GLN A 93 -13.29 9.21 -2.53
C GLN A 93 -13.79 7.97 -1.77
N ILE A 94 -12.92 7.19 -1.11
CA ILE A 94 -13.37 6.08 -0.25
C ILE A 94 -14.32 6.60 0.82
N MET A 95 -13.95 7.68 1.50
CA MET A 95 -14.78 8.28 2.55
C MET A 95 -16.13 8.74 2.00
N LYS A 96 -16.14 9.42 0.85
CA LYS A 96 -17.39 9.84 0.18
C LYS A 96 -18.26 8.66 -0.24
N ASN A 97 -17.65 7.61 -0.78
CA ASN A 97 -18.37 6.41 -1.22
C ASN A 97 -18.97 5.67 -0.02
N PHE A 98 -18.27 5.61 1.10
CA PHE A 98 -18.81 5.06 2.33
C PHE A 98 -20.05 5.83 2.78
N VAL A 99 -19.96 7.15 2.91
CA VAL A 99 -21.11 7.97 3.32
C VAL A 99 -22.29 7.79 2.37
N ARG A 100 -22.05 7.82 1.06
CA ARG A 100 -23.10 7.74 0.03
C ARG A 100 -23.84 6.40 -0.01
N HIS A 101 -23.17 5.28 0.24
CA HIS A 101 -23.78 3.95 0.03
C HIS A 101 -23.91 3.09 1.30
N HIS A 102 -23.21 3.43 2.38
CA HIS A 102 -23.15 2.62 3.60
C HIS A 102 -23.74 3.34 4.83
N THR A 103 -24.31 4.53 4.66
CA THR A 103 -24.95 5.30 5.73
C THR A 103 -26.28 5.90 5.28
N SER A 104 -27.11 6.31 6.24
CA SER A 104 -28.41 6.94 5.95
C SER A 104 -28.84 7.90 7.07
N GLY A 105 -29.86 8.71 6.79
CA GLY A 105 -30.46 9.62 7.77
C GLY A 105 -29.47 10.64 8.36
N ASP A 106 -29.61 10.89 9.65
CA ASP A 106 -28.80 11.90 10.36
C ASP A 106 -27.31 11.55 10.41
N ILE A 107 -26.97 10.26 10.39
CA ILE A 107 -25.57 9.79 10.35
C ILE A 107 -24.92 10.24 9.04
N SER A 108 -25.59 9.98 7.90
CA SER A 108 -25.09 10.38 6.57
C SER A 108 -24.85 11.88 6.52
N LYS A 109 -25.83 12.69 6.98
CA LYS A 109 -25.71 14.14 6.99
C LYS A 109 -24.54 14.63 7.86
N THR A 110 -24.38 14.06 9.05
CA THR A 110 -23.28 14.40 9.97
C THR A 110 -21.92 14.13 9.33
N LEU A 111 -21.76 12.98 8.69
CA LEU A 111 -20.50 12.61 8.02
C LEU A 111 -20.26 13.44 6.75
N GLU A 112 -21.29 13.73 5.94
CA GLU A 112 -21.17 14.63 4.79
C GLU A 112 -20.71 16.03 5.20
N ASP A 113 -21.26 16.57 6.29
CA ASP A 113 -20.87 17.89 6.79
C ASP A 113 -19.45 17.88 7.37
N ALA A 114 -19.01 16.76 7.95
CA ALA A 114 -17.62 16.58 8.37
C ALA A 114 -16.65 16.60 7.19
N LEU A 115 -17.00 15.99 6.04
CA LEU A 115 -16.18 15.98 4.82
C LEU A 115 -16.06 17.35 4.14
N LYS A 116 -16.89 18.34 4.49
CA LYS A 116 -16.81 19.73 3.97
C LYS A 116 -15.92 20.65 4.83
N LYS A 117 -15.44 20.18 5.98
CA LYS A 117 -14.62 21.00 6.90
C LYS A 117 -13.18 21.16 6.39
N ARG A 118 -12.45 22.16 6.94
CA ARG A 118 -11.05 22.49 6.61
C ARG A 118 -10.07 21.30 6.73
N ARG A 119 -10.37 20.32 7.59
CA ARG A 119 -9.58 19.10 7.79
C ARG A 119 -10.51 17.89 7.61
N PRO A 120 -10.88 17.52 6.37
CA PRO A 120 -11.96 16.59 6.11
C PRO A 120 -11.67 15.19 6.65
N PHE A 121 -10.46 14.67 6.45
CA PHE A 121 -10.01 13.37 6.98
C PHE A 121 -10.19 13.25 8.48
N ARG A 122 -9.61 14.20 9.22
CA ARG A 122 -9.70 14.24 10.68
C ARG A 122 -11.14 14.45 11.15
N SER A 123 -11.83 15.40 10.54
CA SER A 123 -13.21 15.73 10.92
C SER A 123 -14.17 14.56 10.75
N PHE A 124 -14.01 13.78 9.69
CA PHE A 124 -14.80 12.58 9.44
C PHE A 124 -14.49 11.49 10.46
N LYS A 125 -13.21 11.21 10.74
CA LYS A 125 -12.82 10.23 11.76
C LYS A 125 -13.32 10.65 13.14
N ASP A 126 -13.26 11.95 13.45
CA ASP A 126 -13.80 12.51 14.69
C ASP A 126 -15.33 12.29 14.78
N ALA A 127 -16.07 12.52 13.68
CA ALA A 127 -17.52 12.31 13.63
C ALA A 127 -17.93 10.83 13.74
N LEU A 128 -17.08 9.88 13.33
CA LEU A 128 -17.35 8.45 13.49
C LEU A 128 -17.34 8.00 14.96
N TYR A 129 -16.64 8.69 15.87
CA TYR A 129 -16.63 8.32 17.30
C TYR A 129 -18.01 8.38 17.95
N ASP A 130 -18.91 9.21 17.43
CA ASP A 130 -20.30 9.31 17.90
C ASP A 130 -21.14 8.09 17.45
N PHE A 131 -20.62 7.25 16.54
CA PHE A 131 -21.32 6.12 15.94
C PHE A 131 -20.44 4.84 15.87
N PRO A 132 -20.22 4.13 16.99
CA PRO A 132 -19.27 3.00 17.05
C PRO A 132 -19.54 1.87 16.04
N GLU A 133 -20.81 1.55 15.78
CA GLU A 133 -21.17 0.53 14.78
C GLU A 133 -20.81 0.96 13.35
N VAL A 134 -21.06 2.24 13.03
CA VAL A 134 -20.73 2.84 11.73
C VAL A 134 -19.21 2.98 11.58
N GLN A 135 -18.51 3.31 12.66
CA GLN A 135 -17.05 3.35 12.68
C GLN A 135 -16.43 1.98 12.36
N ASN A 136 -16.91 0.92 13.01
CA ASN A 136 -16.45 -0.44 12.73
C ASN A 136 -16.75 -0.86 11.28
N HIS A 137 -17.92 -0.46 10.75
CA HIS A 137 -18.25 -0.70 9.35
C HIS A 137 -17.33 0.08 8.40
N TYR A 138 -17.03 1.34 8.72
CA TYR A 138 -16.10 2.15 7.93
C TYR A 138 -14.71 1.52 7.86
N PHE A 139 -14.14 1.08 8.98
CA PHE A 139 -12.80 0.48 8.98
C PHE A 139 -12.73 -0.81 8.16
N LYS A 140 -13.78 -1.65 8.21
CA LYS A 140 -13.87 -2.84 7.35
C LYS A 140 -13.98 -2.46 5.87
N PHE A 141 -14.80 -1.48 5.55
CA PHE A 141 -14.97 -0.98 4.18
C PHE A 141 -13.68 -0.36 3.63
N GLU A 142 -12.98 0.43 4.45
CA GLU A 142 -11.71 1.06 4.10
C GLU A 142 -10.62 0.01 3.85
N ALA A 143 -10.48 -0.98 4.74
CA ALA A 143 -9.54 -2.08 4.59
C ALA A 143 -9.80 -2.89 3.30
N GLU A 144 -11.05 -3.23 3.01
CA GLU A 144 -11.41 -3.93 1.77
C GLU A 144 -11.05 -3.10 0.52
N CYS A 145 -11.28 -1.79 0.55
CA CYS A 145 -10.91 -0.91 -0.56
C CYS A 145 -9.40 -0.86 -0.77
N HIS A 146 -8.59 -0.83 0.30
CA HIS A 146 -7.13 -0.86 0.17
C HIS A 146 -6.64 -2.21 -0.35
N ARG A 147 -7.21 -3.30 0.15
CA ARG A 147 -6.92 -4.65 -0.32
C ARG A 147 -7.23 -4.80 -1.81
N GLN A 148 -8.41 -4.35 -2.25
CA GLN A 148 -8.79 -4.41 -3.67
C GLN A 148 -7.88 -3.54 -4.54
N TRP A 149 -7.48 -2.36 -4.06
CA TRP A 149 -6.52 -1.51 -4.78
C TRP A 149 -5.18 -2.19 -5.01
N ILE A 150 -4.64 -2.89 -4.01
CA ILE A 150 -3.39 -3.66 -4.14
C ILE A 150 -3.57 -4.85 -5.09
N VAL A 151 -4.70 -5.56 -5.02
CA VAL A 151 -5.02 -6.65 -5.94
C VAL A 151 -5.09 -6.14 -7.38
N ASP A 152 -5.74 -5.00 -7.62
CA ASP A 152 -5.83 -4.39 -8.95
C ASP A 152 -4.46 -3.97 -9.49
N TRP A 153 -3.60 -3.45 -8.62
CA TRP A 153 -2.21 -3.16 -8.95
C TRP A 153 -1.43 -4.43 -9.33
N LEU A 154 -1.54 -5.52 -8.57
CA LEU A 154 -0.92 -6.81 -8.88
C LEU A 154 -1.42 -7.38 -10.21
N HIS A 155 -2.72 -7.30 -10.48
CA HIS A 155 -3.30 -7.71 -11.77
C HIS A 155 -2.74 -6.89 -12.94
N SER A 156 -2.49 -5.59 -12.74
CA SER A 156 -1.84 -4.74 -13.75
C SER A 156 -0.42 -5.23 -14.08
N LEU A 157 0.25 -5.89 -13.12
CA LEU A 157 1.56 -6.53 -13.25
C LEU A 157 1.47 -8.00 -13.72
N GLN A 158 0.28 -8.46 -14.13
CA GLN A 158 -0.01 -9.84 -14.53
C GLN A 158 0.26 -10.86 -13.41
N ILE A 159 0.01 -10.46 -12.16
CA ILE A 159 0.15 -11.28 -10.97
C ILE A 159 -1.22 -11.55 -10.35
N GLU A 160 -1.50 -12.82 -10.10
CA GLU A 160 -2.61 -13.30 -9.28
C GLU A 160 -2.07 -13.66 -7.89
N PRO A 161 -2.40 -12.91 -6.82
CA PRO A 161 -1.89 -13.19 -5.49
C PRO A 161 -2.46 -14.49 -4.92
N ILE A 162 -1.60 -15.29 -4.30
CA ILE A 162 -2.00 -16.31 -3.33
C ILE A 162 -1.79 -15.69 -1.95
N ASP A 163 -2.87 -15.22 -1.34
CA ASP A 163 -2.81 -14.52 -0.05
C ASP A 163 -2.29 -15.44 1.07
N THR A 164 -1.17 -15.05 1.69
CA THR A 164 -0.54 -15.76 2.81
C THR A 164 -0.70 -15.03 4.15
N GLY A 165 -1.21 -13.80 4.17
CA GLY A 165 -1.41 -13.01 5.41
C GLY A 165 -2.57 -13.53 6.27
N HIS A 166 -3.47 -14.32 5.67
CA HIS A 166 -4.55 -15.01 6.36
C HIS A 166 -4.27 -16.52 6.46
N GLU A 167 -3.23 -16.92 7.19
CA GLU A 167 -3.33 -18.21 7.89
C GLU A 167 -4.54 -18.10 8.83
N SER A 168 -5.65 -18.72 8.43
CA SER A 168 -6.83 -18.86 9.27
C SER A 168 -6.37 -19.44 10.61
N PRO A 169 -6.75 -18.86 11.77
CA PRO A 169 -6.62 -19.58 13.01
C PRO A 169 -7.45 -20.86 12.86
N GLY A 170 -6.77 -22.00 12.82
CA GLY A 170 -7.40 -23.32 12.87
C GLY A 170 -8.13 -23.56 14.18
#